data_AF-A0A7S2S9F5-F1
#
_entry.id   AF-A0A7S2S9F5-F1
#
_cell.length_a   1.000
_cell.length_b   1.000
_cell.length_c   1.000
_cell.angle_alpha   90.00
_cell.angle_beta   90.00
_cell.angle_gamma   90.00
#
_symmetry.space_group_name_H-M   'P 1'
#
loop_
_entity.id
_entity.type
_entity.pdbx_description
1 polymer ?
#
loop_
_entity_poly.entity_id
_entity_poly.type
_entity_poly.pdbx_seq_one_letter_code
_entity_poly.pdbx_strand_id
1 'polypeptide(L)'
;QIGHFRIGLIHGHQVVPWGDPIALSTVQRQMDVDIIISGHTHRNEVNEYEGKWFINPGSITGAYSATEPDVIPSFILLAVQGNKVVTYVYELHGEKVEVSKSEFQKKP
;
A
#
# COMPACT_ATOMS: atom_id res chain seq x y z
N GLN A 1 0.09 -14.02 7.64
CA GLN A 1 1.57 -13.94 7.65
C GLN A 1 2.08 -14.57 6.36
N ILE A 2 3.04 -13.93 5.69
CA ILE A 2 3.69 -14.44 4.47
C ILE A 2 5.21 -14.34 4.69
N GLY A 3 5.90 -15.48 4.69
CA GLY A 3 7.32 -15.54 5.08
C GLY A 3 7.54 -14.95 6.47
N HIS A 4 8.49 -14.01 6.58
CA HIS A 4 8.85 -13.31 7.83
C HIS A 4 8.01 -12.05 8.10
N PHE A 5 6.96 -11.81 7.30
CA PHE A 5 6.15 -10.60 7.33
C PHE A 5 4.74 -10.84 7.83
N ARG A 6 4.36 -10.07 8.84
CA ARG A 6 2.96 -9.93 9.23
C ARG A 6 2.33 -8.85 8.37
N ILE A 7 1.25 -9.18 7.68
CA ILE A 7 0.58 -8.29 6.73
C ILE A 7 -0.84 -8.07 7.24
N GLY A 8 -1.18 -6.82 7.50
CA GLY A 8 -2.53 -6.38 7.81
C GLY A 8 -3.21 -5.86 6.56
N LEU A 9 -4.52 -6.09 6.44
CA LEU A 9 -5.33 -5.59 5.34
C LEU A 9 -6.60 -4.96 5.90
N ILE A 10 -6.86 -3.72 5.49
CA ILE A 10 -8.07 -2.98 5.81
C ILE A 10 -8.54 -2.23 4.56
N HIS A 11 -9.83 -1.88 4.48
CA HIS A 11 -10.29 -1.01 3.39
C HIS A 11 -9.74 0.42 3.54
N GLY A 12 -9.64 0.94 4.77
CA GLY A 12 -9.06 2.26 5.06
C GLY A 12 -10.10 3.37 5.31
N HIS A 13 -11.37 3.17 4.97
CA HIS A 13 -12.44 4.13 5.25
C HIS A 13 -12.67 4.37 6.75
N GLN A 14 -12.27 3.39 7.59
CA GLN A 14 -12.36 3.45 9.04
C GLN A 14 -11.26 4.32 9.70
N VAL A 15 -10.22 4.71 8.95
CA VAL A 15 -9.05 5.41 9.48
C VAL A 15 -9.20 6.90 9.22
N VAL A 16 -9.39 7.69 10.28
CA VAL A 16 -9.62 9.14 10.17
C VAL A 16 -8.47 9.88 10.84
N PRO A 17 -7.83 10.87 10.17
CA PRO A 17 -8.11 11.31 8.80
C PRO A 17 -7.71 10.27 7.73
N TRP A 18 -8.44 10.26 6.60
CA TRP A 18 -8.19 9.31 5.51
C TRP A 18 -6.80 9.52 4.91
N GLY A 19 -6.04 8.43 4.75
CA GLY A 19 -4.68 8.48 4.21
C GLY A 19 -3.63 9.10 5.15
N ASP A 20 -3.98 9.47 6.39
CA ASP A 20 -3.03 10.03 7.32
C ASP A 20 -2.04 8.96 7.82
N PRO A 21 -0.71 9.14 7.63
CA PRO A 21 0.28 8.16 8.04
C PRO A 21 0.29 7.88 9.55
N ILE A 22 -0.02 8.87 10.39
CA ILE A 22 -0.01 8.74 11.86
C ILE A 22 -1.23 7.91 12.32
N ALA A 23 -2.41 8.17 11.74
CA ALA A 23 -3.62 7.40 11.99
C ALA A 23 -3.46 5.95 11.53
N LEU A 24 -2.91 5.72 10.33
CA LEU A 24 -2.61 4.37 9.84
C LEU A 24 -1.58 3.66 10.72
N SER A 25 -0.58 4.38 11.25
CA SER A 25 0.42 3.81 12.18
C SER A 25 -0.21 3.34 13.48
N THR A 26 -1.29 3.98 13.94
CA THR A 26 -2.03 3.52 15.12
C THR A 26 -2.69 2.16 14.85
N VAL A 27 -3.35 2.00 13.70
CA VAL A 27 -3.97 0.73 13.30
C VAL A 27 -2.93 -0.36 13.06
N GLN A 28 -1.81 -0.02 12.41
CA GLN A 28 -0.69 -0.93 12.19
C GLN A 28 -0.16 -1.48 13.53
N ARG A 29 0.02 -0.64 14.55
CA ARG A 29 0.46 -1.06 15.89
C ARG A 29 -0.58 -1.90 16.60
N GLN A 30 -1.86 -1.55 16.51
CA GLN A 30 -2.95 -2.36 17.07
C GLN A 30 -3.03 -3.76 16.46
N MET A 31 -2.82 -3.87 15.15
CA MET A 31 -2.79 -5.16 14.44
C MET A 31 -1.46 -5.90 14.58
N ASP A 32 -0.42 -5.23 15.08
CA ASP A 32 0.94 -5.74 15.24
C ASP A 32 1.50 -6.34 13.92
N VAL A 33 1.46 -5.55 12.84
CA VAL A 33 1.88 -5.99 11.49
C VAL A 33 3.16 -5.30 11.03
N ASP A 34 3.88 -5.87 10.06
CA ASP A 34 5.06 -5.26 9.44
C ASP A 34 4.69 -4.44 8.20
N ILE A 35 3.71 -4.95 7.44
CA ILE A 35 3.09 -4.28 6.28
C ILE A 35 1.63 -4.05 6.63
N ILE A 36 1.13 -2.83 6.46
CA ILE A 36 -0.30 -2.56 6.42
C ILE A 36 -0.70 -2.18 5.01
N ILE A 37 -1.71 -2.89 4.49
CA ILE A 37 -2.33 -2.60 3.20
C ILE A 37 -3.67 -1.92 3.46
N SER A 38 -3.82 -0.71 2.93
CA SER A 38 -5.07 0.07 2.98
C SER A 38 -5.52 0.44 1.56
N GLY A 39 -6.75 0.92 1.41
CA GLY A 39 -7.30 1.42 0.15
C GLY A 39 -8.04 2.72 0.39
N HIS A 40 -9.29 2.79 -0.11
CA HIS A 40 -10.25 3.89 0.08
C HIS A 40 -9.90 5.21 -0.62
N THR A 41 -8.66 5.67 -0.56
CA THR A 41 -8.26 6.95 -1.20
C THR A 41 -8.26 6.89 -2.73
N HIS A 42 -8.13 5.68 -3.28
CA HIS A 42 -7.91 5.38 -4.71
C HIS A 42 -6.58 5.91 -5.27
N ARG A 43 -5.68 6.39 -4.41
CA ARG A 43 -4.31 6.75 -4.78
C ARG A 43 -3.36 5.64 -4.39
N ASN A 44 -2.53 5.19 -5.33
CA ASN A 44 -1.49 4.21 -5.01
C ASN A 44 -0.39 4.85 -4.14
N GLU A 45 0.09 4.12 -3.15
CA GLU A 45 1.15 4.60 -2.26
C GLU A 45 1.98 3.42 -1.78
N VAL A 46 3.31 3.61 -1.75
CA VAL A 46 4.25 2.62 -1.23
C VAL A 46 5.24 3.37 -0.36
N ASN A 47 4.93 3.47 0.92
CA ASN A 47 5.64 4.31 1.88
C ASN A 47 6.27 3.49 3.02
N GLU A 48 7.40 3.97 3.53
CA GLU A 48 8.01 3.48 4.76
C GLU A 48 7.89 4.54 5.85
N TYR A 49 7.39 4.14 7.03
CA TYR A 49 7.32 5.00 8.20
C TYR A 49 7.68 4.19 9.45
N GLU A 50 8.64 4.69 10.22
CA GLU A 50 9.17 4.01 11.43
C GLU A 50 9.57 2.54 11.21
N GLY A 51 10.12 2.20 10.04
CA GLY A 51 10.52 0.83 9.72
C GLY A 51 9.36 -0.14 9.48
N LYS A 52 8.14 0.38 9.32
CA LYS A 52 6.94 -0.32 8.90
C LYS A 52 6.53 0.17 7.52
N TRP A 53 5.81 -0.66 6.77
CA TRP A 53 5.47 -0.36 5.39
C TRP A 53 3.97 -0.20 5.21
N PHE A 54 3.60 0.86 4.50
CA PHE A 54 2.24 1.31 4.28
C PHE A 54 2.01 1.26 2.77
N ILE A 55 1.12 0.37 2.35
CA ILE A 55 0.88 0.08 0.95
C ILE A 55 -0.59 0.35 0.63
N ASN A 56 -0.82 1.16 -0.40
CA ASN A 56 -2.13 1.35 -1.00
C ASN A 56 -2.03 0.97 -2.48
N PRO A 57 -2.77 -0.05 -2.97
CA PRO A 57 -2.69 -0.44 -4.36
C PRO A 57 -3.40 0.54 -5.31
N GLY A 58 -4.13 1.52 -4.79
CA GLY A 58 -5.00 2.38 -5.58
C GLY A 58 -6.29 1.67 -6.00
N SER A 59 -6.87 2.09 -7.11
CA SER A 59 -8.08 1.48 -7.69
C SER A 59 -7.74 0.76 -8.98
N ILE A 60 -7.91 -0.57 -9.05
CA ILE A 60 -7.60 -1.35 -10.26
C ILE A 60 -8.38 -0.90 -11.50
N THR A 61 -9.59 -0.38 -11.30
CA THR A 61 -10.46 0.10 -12.40
C THR A 61 -10.36 1.60 -12.64
N GLY A 62 -9.57 2.34 -11.86
CA GLY A 62 -9.61 3.80 -11.86
C GLY A 62 -10.96 4.38 -11.45
N ALA A 63 -11.64 3.74 -10.49
CA ALA A 63 -12.97 4.18 -10.06
C ALA A 63 -12.92 5.58 -9.44
N TYR A 64 -14.00 6.35 -9.60
CA TYR A 64 -14.15 7.67 -9.00
C TYR A 64 -13.85 7.66 -7.48
N SER A 65 -13.17 8.70 -7.01
CA SER A 65 -12.91 8.97 -5.59
C SER A 65 -13.26 10.41 -5.25
N ALA A 66 -13.79 10.64 -4.04
CA ALA A 66 -14.02 11.99 -3.54
C ALA A 66 -12.73 12.69 -3.07
N THR A 67 -11.65 11.93 -2.84
CA THR A 67 -10.39 12.44 -2.30
C THR A 67 -9.27 12.55 -3.33
N GLU A 68 -9.41 11.88 -4.48
CA GLU A 68 -8.41 11.86 -5.54
C GLU A 68 -9.08 12.24 -6.86
N PRO A 69 -8.84 13.46 -7.39
CA PRO A 69 -9.49 13.92 -8.62
C PRO A 69 -9.04 13.15 -9.86
N ASP A 70 -7.76 12.75 -9.92
CA ASP A 70 -7.15 12.12 -11.09
C ASP A 70 -6.78 10.68 -10.75
N VAL A 71 -7.79 9.81 -10.64
CA VAL A 71 -7.56 8.40 -10.29
C VAL A 71 -6.94 7.64 -11.45
N ILE A 72 -5.74 7.11 -11.22
CA ILE A 72 -5.01 6.27 -12.17
C ILE A 72 -5.30 4.79 -11.86
N PRO A 73 -5.80 3.98 -12.83
CA PRO A 73 -5.99 2.57 -12.62
C PRO A 73 -4.68 1.88 -12.21
N SER A 74 -4.68 1.23 -11.06
CA SER A 74 -3.45 0.72 -10.47
C SER A 74 -3.64 -0.54 -9.61
N PHE A 75 -2.59 -1.36 -9.56
CA PHE A 75 -2.48 -2.50 -8.64
C PHE A 75 -1.02 -2.78 -8.28
N ILE A 76 -0.80 -3.55 -7.22
CA ILE A 76 0.54 -3.87 -6.72
C ILE A 76 0.74 -5.39 -6.64
N LEU A 77 1.88 -5.87 -7.14
CA LEU A 77 2.37 -7.22 -6.87
C LEU A 77 3.48 -7.17 -5.82
N LEU A 78 3.35 -7.97 -4.77
CA LEU A 78 4.36 -8.14 -3.73
C LEU A 78 5.07 -9.48 -3.90
N ALA A 79 6.36 -9.44 -4.17
CA ALA A 79 7.22 -10.62 -4.17
C ALA A 79 7.98 -10.70 -2.84
N VAL A 80 7.61 -11.68 -2.00
CA VAL A 80 8.17 -11.86 -0.66
C VAL A 80 9.19 -13.01 -0.66
N GLN A 81 10.42 -12.72 -0.25
CA GLN A 81 11.50 -13.72 -0.15
C GLN A 81 12.34 -13.47 1.09
N GLY A 82 12.32 -14.40 2.05
CA GLY A 82 13.05 -14.25 3.31
C GLY A 82 12.63 -12.98 4.07
N ASN A 83 13.58 -12.12 4.38
CA ASN A 83 13.37 -10.82 5.02
C ASN A 83 13.26 -9.65 4.04
N LYS A 84 13.03 -9.92 2.75
CA LYS A 84 12.95 -8.92 1.68
C LYS A 84 11.58 -8.97 0.99
N VAL A 85 11.06 -7.80 0.66
CA VAL A 85 9.84 -7.62 -0.15
C VAL A 85 10.18 -6.73 -1.33
N VAL A 86 9.89 -7.21 -2.53
CA VAL A 86 9.93 -6.40 -3.75
C VAL A 86 8.51 -6.03 -4.10
N THR A 87 8.23 -4.75 -4.29
CA THR A 87 6.92 -4.26 -4.73
C THR A 87 7.00 -3.83 -6.19
N TYR A 88 6.02 -4.26 -6.98
CA TYR A 88 5.83 -3.84 -8.35
C TYR A 88 4.50 -3.11 -8.43
N VAL A 89 4.54 -1.81 -8.69
CA VAL A 89 3.33 -0.99 -8.89
C VAL A 89 3.09 -0.91 -10.38
N TYR A 90 1.88 -1.30 -10.79
CA TYR A 90 1.41 -1.18 -12.16
C TYR A 90 0.41 -0.04 -12.22
N GLU A 91 0.59 0.86 -13.16
CA GLU A 91 -0.32 1.97 -13.44
C GLU A 91 -0.69 1.99 -14.92
N LEU A 92 -1.96 2.28 -15.23
CA LEU A 92 -2.43 2.46 -16.60
C LEU A 92 -2.54 3.97 -16.91
N HIS A 93 -1.60 4.48 -17.70
CA HIS A 93 -1.60 5.85 -18.20
C HIS A 93 -2.09 5.86 -19.66
N GLY A 94 -3.39 6.11 -19.84
CA GLY A 94 -4.04 5.96 -21.14
C GLY A 94 -4.09 4.49 -21.58
N GLU A 95 -3.42 4.14 -22.67
CA GLU A 95 -3.28 2.74 -23.14
C GLU A 95 -1.96 2.09 -22.74
N LYS A 96 -1.08 2.83 -22.04
CA LYS A 96 0.26 2.37 -21.68
C LYS A 96 0.29 1.95 -20.22
N VAL A 97 0.81 0.74 -19.97
CA VAL A 97 1.11 0.27 -18.62
C VAL A 97 2.52 0.71 -18.25
N GLU A 98 2.66 1.40 -17.12
CA GLU A 98 3.94 1.73 -16.50
C GLU A 98 4.14 0.87 -15.26
N VAL A 99 5.38 0.43 -15.04
CA VAL A 99 5.74 -0.44 -13.92
C VAL A 99 6.87 0.21 -13.13
N SER A 100 6.62 0.50 -11.87
CA SER A 100 7.66 0.92 -10.92
C SER A 100 8.00 -0.23 -9.97
N LYS A 101 9.28 -0.28 -9.56
CA LYS A 101 9.80 -1.32 -8.68
C LYS A 101 10.44 -0.65 -7.46
N SER A 102 10.05 -1.08 -6.27
CA SER A 102 10.74 -0.74 -5.03
C SER A 102 11.05 -1.98 -4.21
N GLU A 103 11.95 -1.85 -3.24
CA GLU A 103 12.41 -2.94 -2.41
C GLU A 103 12.48 -2.50 -0.95
N PHE A 104 12.03 -3.39 -0.08
CA PHE A 104 12.10 -3.23 1.35
C PHE A 104 12.75 -4.44 2.00
N GLN A 105 13.52 -4.20 3.05
CA GLN A 105 14.16 -5.25 3.83
C GLN A 105 13.91 -5.07 5.32
N LYS A 106 13.44 -6.13 5.98
CA LYS A 106 13.27 -6.14 7.43
C LYS A 106 14.65 -6.11 8.08
N LYS A 107 14.88 -5.09 8.91
CA LYS A 107 16.06 -5.06 9.78
C LYS A 107 15.90 -6.15 10.87
N PRO A 108 16.99 -6.85 11.23
CA PRO A 108 16.97 -7.90 12.24
C PRO A 108 16.56 -7.39 13.62
#